data_AF-A0A368G0R8-F1
#
_entry.id   AF-A0A368G0R8-F1
#
_cell.length_a   1.000
_cell.length_b   1.000
_cell.length_c   1.000
_cell.angle_alpha   90.00
_cell.angle_beta   90.00
_cell.angle_gamma   90.00
#
_symmetry.space_group_name_H-M   'P 1'
#
loop_
_entity.id
_entity.type
_entity.pdbx_description
1 polymer ?
#
loop_
_entity_poly.entity_id
_entity_poly.type
_entity_poly.pdbx_seq_one_letter_code
_entity_poly.pdbx_strand_id
1 'polypeptide(L)'
;MLQPTNEIRVELPSPGSSHDLLEGEIECAFCEHCFFVWPFFENGFGRVVCTNFRLRFELSHKAETALPPRFKRFDERWDIPLCSIHSVHYAPVKQNHQSFHKKKFIHVLKSLSSLEIVSSIRLQLKDFRVITIDLRDSQNAASLLNQILFFSRPLKMENIIQAGAELGWCSKLSFNDANSWEAELRRCGHKSDYYWRVCSQIPHGARQFVHSYPMYFVVPADIVQYDLGRMAEHWQLSRFPVWVWSSLSGVSLLRSSNFDVNWEAPQLNDKVAECVRRATKSAEPPHKLSLSDEITPTKIALSYDRLRRLCSVDSYEQFASRDKDWLARINHTGWLQLVSYCLSAAGEAVDWLTNRGRSVIIYGTCFSFLFTYPI
;
A
#
# COMPACT_ATOMS: atom_id res chain seq x y z
N MET A 1 -20.16 -40.64 -8.06
CA MET A 1 -19.97 -40.90 -6.61
C MET A 1 -18.77 -40.07 -6.18
N LEU A 2 -19.00 -38.81 -5.82
CA LEU A 2 -17.96 -37.86 -5.42
C LEU A 2 -17.87 -37.90 -3.89
N GLN A 3 -16.70 -38.25 -3.37
CA GLN A 3 -16.42 -38.16 -1.93
C GLN A 3 -16.36 -36.68 -1.53
N PRO A 4 -16.95 -36.28 -0.38
CA PRO A 4 -16.81 -34.93 0.12
C PRO A 4 -15.41 -34.74 0.74
N THR A 5 -14.73 -33.69 0.30
CA THR A 5 -13.48 -33.18 0.87
C THR A 5 -13.69 -32.75 2.32
N ASN A 6 -12.82 -33.23 3.22
CA ASN A 6 -12.76 -32.83 4.64
C ASN A 6 -12.77 -31.31 4.78
N GLU A 7 -13.88 -30.75 5.29
CA GLU A 7 -13.90 -29.41 5.84
C GLU A 7 -13.02 -29.40 7.10
N ILE A 8 -11.92 -28.65 7.03
CA ILE A 8 -11.10 -28.34 8.20
C ILE A 8 -11.93 -27.40 9.07
N ARG A 9 -12.61 -27.97 10.08
CA ARG A 9 -13.21 -27.22 11.17
C ARG A 9 -12.09 -26.52 11.94
N VAL A 10 -11.91 -25.22 11.70
CA VAL A 10 -11.10 -24.36 12.57
C VAL A 10 -11.98 -24.06 13.78
N GLU A 11 -11.66 -24.66 14.92
CA GLU A 11 -12.29 -24.33 16.20
C GLU A 11 -12.00 -22.85 16.54
N LEU A 12 -13.05 -22.10 16.82
CA LEU A 12 -12.95 -20.74 17.34
C LEU A 12 -12.48 -20.81 18.79
N PRO A 13 -11.40 -20.11 19.18
CA PRO A 13 -10.98 -20.09 20.57
C PRO A 13 -12.01 -19.34 21.44
N SER A 14 -12.27 -19.89 22.62
CA SER A 14 -13.14 -19.33 23.64
C SER A 14 -12.60 -18.00 24.19
N PRO A 15 -13.47 -17.00 24.48
CA PRO A 15 -13.03 -15.69 24.93
C PRO A 15 -12.59 -15.74 26.40
N GLY A 16 -11.32 -15.42 26.67
CA GLY A 16 -10.83 -15.18 28.04
C GLY A 16 -9.64 -16.01 28.49
N SER A 17 -8.53 -15.97 27.75
CA SER A 17 -7.19 -16.30 28.28
C SER A 17 -6.13 -15.64 27.40
N SER A 18 -4.91 -15.50 27.91
CA SER A 18 -3.72 -14.88 27.30
C SER A 18 -3.20 -15.58 26.03
N HIS A 19 -4.07 -16.13 25.19
CA HIS A 19 -3.77 -17.06 24.10
C HIS A 19 -4.10 -16.55 22.68
N ASP A 20 -4.33 -15.25 22.52
CA ASP A 20 -4.77 -14.66 21.26
C ASP A 20 -3.65 -13.95 20.47
N LEU A 21 -2.39 -14.24 20.81
CA LEU A 21 -1.22 -13.72 20.13
C LEU A 21 -0.90 -14.56 18.89
N LEU A 22 -0.52 -13.88 17.81
CA LEU A 22 -0.02 -14.54 16.62
C LEU A 22 1.35 -15.17 16.88
N GLU A 23 1.72 -16.15 16.05
CA GLU A 23 3.08 -16.70 16.09
C GLU A 23 4.11 -15.59 15.85
N GLY A 24 5.08 -15.45 16.77
CA GLY A 24 6.07 -14.37 16.77
C GLY A 24 5.58 -13.03 17.34
N GLU A 25 4.33 -12.93 17.78
CA GLU A 25 3.80 -11.76 18.47
C GLU A 25 4.09 -11.83 19.97
N ILE A 26 4.61 -10.73 20.54
CA ILE A 26 4.93 -10.62 21.96
C ILE A 26 4.36 -9.32 22.56
N GLU A 27 3.89 -9.36 23.80
CA GLU A 27 3.50 -8.16 24.53
C GLU A 27 4.74 -7.35 24.94
N CYS A 28 4.76 -6.05 24.66
CA CYS A 28 5.91 -5.18 24.91
C CYS A 28 5.62 -4.11 25.97
N ALA A 29 4.39 -3.60 26.03
CA ALA A 29 3.93 -2.69 27.08
C ALA A 29 2.41 -2.75 27.21
N PHE A 30 1.89 -2.35 28.36
CA PHE A 30 0.46 -2.19 28.56
C PHE A 30 0.16 -1.06 29.55
N CYS A 31 -1.04 -0.52 29.48
CA CYS A 31 -1.62 0.38 30.47
C CYS A 31 -3.01 -0.11 30.84
N GLU A 32 -3.31 -0.14 32.13
CA GLU A 32 -4.64 -0.43 32.68
C GLU A 32 -5.36 0.86 33.04
N HIS A 33 -6.67 0.76 33.34
CA HIS A 33 -7.50 1.89 33.74
C HIS A 33 -7.49 3.05 32.73
N CYS A 34 -7.41 2.71 31.43
CA CYS A 34 -7.42 3.68 30.35
C CYS A 34 -8.87 4.02 29.97
N PHE A 35 -9.10 5.24 29.50
CA PHE A 35 -10.36 5.60 28.84
C PHE A 35 -10.12 5.86 27.35
N PHE A 36 -10.81 5.10 26.49
CA PHE A 36 -10.67 5.21 25.04
C PHE A 36 -11.73 6.14 24.48
N VAL A 37 -11.29 7.13 23.71
CA VAL A 37 -12.13 8.10 23.03
C VAL A 37 -12.02 7.92 21.52
N TRP A 38 -13.15 7.56 20.94
CA TRP A 38 -13.39 7.41 19.52
C TRP A 38 -14.42 8.47 19.10
N PRO A 39 -14.13 9.29 18.08
CA PRO A 39 -15.05 10.34 17.66
C PRO A 39 -16.42 9.84 17.17
N PHE A 40 -16.48 8.60 16.66
CA PHE A 40 -17.66 8.02 16.01
C PHE A 40 -17.94 6.56 16.44
N PHE A 41 -17.31 6.10 17.52
CA PHE A 41 -17.53 4.76 18.08
C PHE A 41 -17.80 4.83 19.58
N GLU A 42 -18.10 3.69 20.18
CA GLU A 42 -18.31 3.57 21.61
C GLU A 42 -17.03 3.89 22.38
N ASN A 43 -17.13 4.85 23.29
CA ASN A 43 -16.09 5.19 24.25
C ASN A 43 -16.21 4.26 25.45
N GLY A 44 -15.10 3.93 26.09
CA GLY A 44 -15.17 3.08 27.27
C GLY A 44 -13.85 2.93 28.00
N PHE A 45 -13.95 2.38 29.20
CA PHE A 45 -12.81 2.05 30.04
C PHE A 45 -12.25 0.67 29.69
N GLY A 46 -10.94 0.51 29.87
CA GLY A 46 -10.30 -0.77 29.62
C GLY A 46 -8.78 -0.74 29.79
N ARG A 47 -8.15 -1.76 29.22
CA ARG A 47 -6.69 -1.95 29.15
C ARG A 47 -6.24 -1.82 27.70
N VAL A 48 -5.08 -1.20 27.47
CA VAL A 48 -4.42 -1.19 26.16
C VAL A 48 -3.12 -1.97 26.24
N VAL A 49 -2.90 -2.84 25.27
CA VAL A 49 -1.69 -3.67 25.14
C VAL A 49 -1.00 -3.33 23.83
N CYS A 50 0.26 -2.92 23.92
CA CYS A 50 1.15 -2.79 22.78
C CYS A 50 1.93 -4.09 22.65
N THR A 51 1.69 -4.83 21.58
CA THR A 51 2.58 -5.91 21.15
C THR A 51 3.68 -5.35 20.25
N ASN A 52 4.55 -6.22 19.77
CA ASN A 52 5.50 -5.88 18.72
C ASN A 52 4.81 -5.74 17.32
N PHE A 53 3.53 -6.11 17.18
CA PHE A 53 2.79 -6.11 15.90
C PHE A 53 1.58 -5.17 15.87
N ARG A 54 0.79 -5.07 16.95
CA ARG A 54 -0.46 -4.30 17.03
C ARG A 54 -0.68 -3.68 18.40
N LEU A 55 -1.61 -2.74 18.47
CA LEU A 55 -2.26 -2.30 19.69
C LEU A 55 -3.57 -3.05 19.88
N ARG A 56 -3.80 -3.57 21.07
CA ARG A 56 -5.04 -4.24 21.47
C ARG A 56 -5.76 -3.39 22.51
N PHE A 57 -7.03 -3.09 22.26
CA PHE A 57 -7.91 -2.31 23.11
C PHE A 57 -8.92 -3.25 23.78
N GLU A 58 -8.70 -3.54 25.05
CA GLU A 58 -9.48 -4.49 25.85
C GLU A 58 -10.47 -3.70 26.71
N LEU A 59 -11.67 -3.43 26.19
CA LEU A 59 -12.72 -2.74 26.95
C LEU A 59 -13.30 -3.65 28.04
N SER A 60 -13.60 -3.07 29.19
CA SER A 60 -14.29 -3.74 30.30
C SER A 60 -15.70 -4.18 29.92
N HIS A 61 -16.37 -3.41 29.07
CA HIS A 61 -17.66 -3.75 28.48
C HIS A 61 -17.56 -3.57 26.96
N LYS A 62 -17.83 -4.64 26.21
CA LYS A 62 -17.90 -4.59 24.75
C LYS A 62 -19.37 -4.70 24.34
N ALA A 63 -19.90 -3.72 23.64
CA ALA A 63 -21.21 -3.89 23.01
C ALA A 63 -21.15 -5.02 21.99
N GLU A 64 -22.13 -5.93 22.04
CA GLU A 64 -22.31 -6.94 21.00
C GLU A 64 -22.54 -6.24 19.67
N THR A 65 -21.74 -6.59 18.65
CA THR A 65 -21.97 -6.06 17.31
C THR A 65 -22.61 -7.10 16.43
N ALA A 66 -23.68 -6.72 15.74
CA ALA A 66 -24.34 -7.55 14.73
C ALA A 66 -23.58 -7.61 13.38
N LEU A 67 -22.50 -6.82 13.21
CA LEU A 67 -21.74 -6.77 11.96
C LEU A 67 -20.64 -7.83 11.95
N PRO A 68 -20.49 -8.60 10.85
CA PRO A 68 -19.43 -9.58 10.73
C PRO A 68 -18.05 -8.88 10.72
N PRO A 69 -17.03 -9.50 11.34
CA PRO A 69 -15.68 -8.95 11.32
C PRO A 69 -15.13 -8.96 9.88
N ARG A 70 -14.49 -7.86 9.45
CA ARG A 70 -13.84 -7.80 8.13
C ARG A 70 -12.56 -8.63 8.06
N PHE A 71 -11.89 -8.81 9.20
CA PHE A 71 -10.68 -9.63 9.30
C PHE A 71 -10.98 -10.93 10.05
N LYS A 72 -10.46 -12.03 9.52
CA LYS A 72 -10.66 -13.36 10.12
C LYS A 72 -9.88 -13.57 11.41
N ARG A 73 -8.79 -12.82 11.63
CA ARG A 73 -7.77 -13.12 12.65
C ARG A 73 -7.75 -12.17 13.84
N PHE A 74 -8.33 -10.98 13.71
CA PHE A 74 -8.42 -10.00 14.80
C PHE A 74 -9.53 -8.97 14.54
N ASP A 75 -10.02 -8.32 15.59
CA ASP A 75 -11.08 -7.33 15.47
C ASP A 75 -10.48 -5.96 15.16
N GLU A 76 -10.53 -5.54 13.90
CA GLU A 76 -10.03 -4.24 13.43
C GLU A 76 -10.46 -2.98 14.19
N ARG A 77 -11.53 -3.06 14.99
CA ARG A 77 -11.94 -1.94 15.85
C ARG A 77 -11.06 -1.84 17.09
N TRP A 78 -10.66 -2.99 17.62
CA TRP A 78 -9.95 -3.12 18.88
C TRP A 78 -8.50 -3.59 18.71
N ASP A 79 -8.12 -4.06 17.53
CA ASP A 79 -6.80 -4.51 17.16
C ASP A 79 -6.28 -3.63 16.02
N ILE A 80 -5.35 -2.74 16.34
CA ILE A 80 -4.79 -1.75 15.42
C ILE A 80 -3.35 -2.14 15.09
N PRO A 81 -3.06 -2.64 13.87
CA PRO A 81 -1.69 -2.94 13.47
C PRO A 81 -0.80 -1.71 13.62
N LEU A 82 0.40 -1.85 14.18
CA LEU A 82 1.29 -0.72 14.44
C LEU A 82 1.73 -0.03 13.14
N CYS A 83 1.84 -0.79 12.05
CA CYS A 83 2.13 -0.26 10.71
C CYS A 83 0.99 0.61 10.13
N SER A 84 -0.23 0.54 10.69
CA SER A 84 -1.36 1.39 10.29
C SER A 84 -1.34 2.76 10.95
N ILE A 85 -0.52 2.96 11.98
CA ILE A 85 -0.36 4.24 12.67
C ILE A 85 0.40 5.21 11.75
N HIS A 86 -0.23 6.34 11.44
CA HIS A 86 0.40 7.40 10.66
C HIS A 86 1.23 8.32 11.55
N SER A 87 0.65 8.77 12.67
CA SER A 87 1.34 9.66 13.61
C SER A 87 0.86 9.47 15.04
N VAL A 88 1.76 9.74 15.97
CA VAL A 88 1.56 9.59 17.40
C VAL A 88 1.75 10.95 18.06
N HIS A 89 0.79 11.36 18.87
CA HIS A 89 0.84 12.59 19.64
C HIS A 89 0.59 12.29 21.11
N TYR A 90 1.10 13.14 22.01
CA TYR A 90 0.82 13.02 23.43
C TYR A 90 0.46 14.37 24.04
N ALA A 91 -0.24 14.35 25.17
CA ALA A 91 -0.49 15.52 25.99
C ALA A 91 0.09 15.27 27.39
N PRO A 92 0.99 16.13 27.91
CA PRO A 92 1.49 16.01 29.28
C PRO A 92 0.42 16.37 30.31
N VAL A 93 0.55 15.87 31.54
CA VAL A 93 -0.27 16.31 32.67
C VAL A 93 0.08 17.77 32.99
N LYS A 94 -0.92 18.67 32.98
CA LYS A 94 -0.75 20.04 33.47
C LYS A 94 -0.96 20.05 34.98
N GLN A 95 0.00 20.58 35.74
CA GLN A 95 -0.08 20.69 37.20
C GLN A 95 -1.16 21.69 37.70
N ASN A 96 -1.70 22.55 36.83
CA ASN A 96 -2.73 23.52 37.21
C ASN A 96 -4.14 23.01 36.89
N HIS A 97 -4.93 22.80 37.95
CA HIS A 97 -6.37 22.45 37.95
C HIS A 97 -7.28 23.50 37.30
N GLN A 98 -6.73 24.60 36.78
CA GLN A 98 -7.49 25.69 36.15
C GLN A 98 -7.16 25.77 34.66
N SER A 99 -7.71 24.84 33.88
CA SER A 99 -8.28 25.20 32.58
C SER A 99 -9.11 24.05 32.03
N PHE A 100 -10.40 24.29 31.83
CA PHE A 100 -11.29 23.53 30.94
C PHE A 100 -10.89 23.67 29.45
N HIS A 101 -9.65 24.09 29.15
CA HIS A 101 -9.19 24.31 27.79
C HIS A 101 -8.64 23.03 27.17
N LYS A 102 -9.03 22.83 25.90
CA LYS A 102 -8.65 21.75 24.98
C LYS A 102 -7.22 21.25 25.22
N LYS A 103 -7.04 19.94 25.48
CA LYS A 103 -5.72 19.29 25.62
C LYS A 103 -4.83 19.66 24.42
N LYS A 104 -3.63 20.18 24.68
CA LYS A 104 -2.65 20.50 23.63
C LYS A 104 -1.81 19.26 23.35
N PHE A 105 -2.01 18.65 22.19
CA PHE A 105 -1.26 17.48 21.75
C PHE A 105 0.04 17.89 21.04
N ILE A 106 1.12 17.21 21.39
CA ILE A 106 2.47 17.40 20.86
C ILE A 106 2.81 16.19 19.99
N HIS A 107 3.29 16.42 18.76
CA HIS A 107 3.70 15.34 17.86
C HIS A 107 5.00 14.68 18.36
N VAL A 108 4.99 13.36 18.45
CA VAL A 108 6.10 12.57 18.97
C VAL A 108 6.99 12.10 17.82
N LEU A 109 8.25 12.53 17.84
CA LEU A 109 9.27 12.16 16.86
C LEU A 109 10.39 11.30 17.46
N LYS A 110 10.55 11.33 18.78
CA LYS A 110 11.59 10.63 19.54
C LYS A 110 10.98 10.09 20.82
N SER A 111 11.61 9.06 21.38
CA SER A 111 11.21 8.48 22.66
C SER A 111 11.25 9.54 23.77
N LEU A 112 10.26 9.49 24.65
CA LEU A 112 10.20 10.32 25.84
C LEU A 112 11.04 9.74 26.97
N SER A 113 11.46 10.61 27.89
CA SER A 113 12.02 10.17 29.18
C SER A 113 10.97 9.39 29.96
N SER A 114 11.41 8.38 30.73
CA SER A 114 10.53 7.62 31.63
C SER A 114 9.91 8.49 32.73
N LEU A 115 10.48 9.67 33.01
CA LEU A 115 9.98 10.64 33.99
C LEU A 115 8.84 11.52 33.46
N GLU A 116 8.55 11.49 32.16
CA GLU A 116 7.48 12.30 31.55
C GLU A 116 6.10 11.78 31.96
N ILE A 117 5.26 12.65 32.50
CA ILE A 117 3.89 12.30 32.91
C ILE A 117 2.93 12.54 31.74
N VAL A 118 2.62 11.47 31.02
CA VAL A 118 1.73 11.49 29.86
C VAL A 118 0.27 11.35 30.31
N SER A 119 -0.54 12.40 30.09
CA SER A 119 -1.97 12.38 30.40
C SER A 119 -2.82 11.68 29.34
N SER A 120 -2.40 11.74 28.08
CA SER A 120 -3.12 11.13 26.97
C SER A 120 -2.23 10.89 25.77
N ILE A 121 -2.51 9.83 25.02
CA ILE A 121 -1.91 9.52 23.73
C ILE A 121 -3.00 9.67 22.66
N ARG A 122 -2.68 10.31 21.54
CA ARG A 122 -3.55 10.40 20.37
C ARG A 122 -2.88 9.79 19.16
N LEU A 123 -3.55 8.83 18.57
CA LEU A 123 -3.14 8.13 17.37
C LEU A 123 -3.95 8.65 16.19
N GLN A 124 -3.26 8.99 15.11
CA GLN A 124 -3.90 9.15 13.80
C GLN A 124 -3.49 7.97 12.93
N LEU A 125 -4.48 7.28 12.37
CA LEU A 125 -4.26 6.10 11.54
C LEU A 125 -4.27 6.46 10.05
N LYS A 126 -3.68 5.59 9.23
CA LYS A 126 -3.64 5.72 7.75
C LYS A 126 -5.01 5.55 7.11
N ASP A 127 -5.97 4.94 7.81
CA ASP A 127 -7.38 4.79 7.40
C ASP A 127 -8.28 5.95 7.90
N PHE A 128 -7.66 7.08 8.24
CA PHE A 128 -8.30 8.32 8.71
C PHE A 128 -8.86 8.29 10.13
N ARG A 129 -8.91 7.14 10.81
CA ARG A 129 -9.38 7.07 12.19
C ARG A 129 -8.46 7.84 13.14
N VAL A 130 -9.08 8.44 14.16
CA VAL A 130 -8.40 9.11 15.27
C VAL A 130 -8.82 8.43 16.55
N ILE A 131 -7.83 8.03 17.35
CA ILE A 131 -8.04 7.35 18.63
C ILE A 131 -7.34 8.17 19.70
N THR A 132 -8.03 8.50 20.79
CA THR A 132 -7.40 9.12 21.95
C THR A 132 -7.50 8.18 23.15
N ILE A 133 -6.37 7.92 23.79
CA ILE A 133 -6.22 7.11 24.99
C ILE A 133 -5.98 8.08 26.13
N ASP A 134 -6.94 8.22 27.05
CA ASP A 134 -6.74 8.92 28.31
C ASP A 134 -6.03 7.98 29.30
N LEU A 135 -4.96 8.49 29.91
CA LEU A 135 -4.01 7.74 30.73
C LEU A 135 -3.83 8.40 32.11
N ARG A 136 -4.70 9.34 32.49
CA ARG A 136 -4.58 10.07 33.77
C ARG A 136 -4.59 9.15 34.99
N ASP A 137 -5.34 8.06 34.91
CA ASP A 137 -5.48 7.06 35.97
C ASP A 137 -4.62 5.81 35.71
N SER A 138 -3.76 5.86 34.68
CA SER A 138 -2.92 4.74 34.23
C SER A 138 -1.47 4.89 34.67
N GLN A 139 -0.78 3.76 34.84
CA GLN A 139 0.66 3.72 35.04
C GLN A 139 1.39 3.40 33.73
N ASN A 140 2.70 3.67 33.66
CA ASN A 140 3.57 3.32 32.52
C ASN A 140 3.25 3.99 31.17
N ALA A 141 2.51 5.11 31.17
CA ALA A 141 2.08 5.81 29.96
C ALA A 141 3.24 6.21 29.02
N ALA A 142 4.37 6.67 29.57
CA ALA A 142 5.57 6.99 28.78
C ALA A 142 6.20 5.75 28.14
N SER A 143 6.21 4.62 28.85
CA SER A 143 6.70 3.33 28.34
C SER A 143 5.84 2.84 27.18
N LEU A 144 4.50 2.84 27.35
CA LEU A 144 3.56 2.50 26.30
C LEU A 144 3.77 3.36 25.05
N LEU A 145 3.85 4.68 25.21
CA LEU A 145 4.08 5.61 24.11
C LEU A 145 5.39 5.30 23.36
N ASN A 146 6.47 5.00 24.08
CA ASN A 146 7.76 4.67 23.50
C ASN A 146 7.72 3.36 22.70
N GLN A 147 7.03 2.33 23.20
CA GLN A 147 6.85 1.07 22.46
C GLN A 147 6.03 1.27 21.19
N ILE A 148 4.92 2.02 21.27
CA ILE A 148 4.11 2.37 20.09
C ILE A 148 4.98 3.07 19.05
N LEU A 149 5.78 4.06 19.46
CA LEU A 149 6.64 4.81 18.55
C LEU A 149 7.71 3.91 17.89
N PHE A 150 8.33 3.03 18.67
CA PHE A 150 9.37 2.13 18.20
C PHE A 150 8.85 1.15 17.14
N PHE A 151 7.76 0.45 17.42
CA PHE A 151 7.23 -0.59 16.54
C PHE A 151 6.38 -0.06 15.37
N SER A 152 5.77 1.13 15.49
CA SER A 152 5.05 1.75 14.37
C SER A 152 5.96 2.31 13.27
N ARG A 153 7.26 2.46 13.56
CA ARG A 153 8.27 3.03 12.65
C ARG A 153 9.50 2.14 12.53
N PRO A 154 9.36 0.93 11.94
CA PRO A 154 10.50 0.06 11.70
C PRO A 154 11.51 0.78 10.80
N LEU A 155 12.76 0.91 11.28
CA LEU A 155 13.83 1.61 10.54
C LEU A 155 14.33 0.83 9.31
N LYS A 156 14.08 -0.48 9.27
CA LYS A 156 14.54 -1.39 8.24
C LYS A 156 13.47 -2.44 7.96
N MET A 157 13.47 -2.99 6.74
CA MET A 157 12.55 -4.06 6.34
C MET A 157 12.68 -5.31 7.24
N GLU A 158 13.90 -5.64 7.67
CA GLU A 158 14.17 -6.75 8.60
C GLU A 158 13.49 -6.58 9.97
N ASN A 159 13.12 -5.35 10.33
CA ASN A 159 12.42 -5.03 11.57
C ASN A 159 10.90 -5.00 11.39
N ILE A 160 10.38 -5.22 10.17
CA ILE A 160 8.95 -5.36 9.96
C ILE A 160 8.54 -6.74 10.44
N ILE A 161 7.74 -6.75 11.51
CA ILE A 161 7.27 -7.99 12.12
C ILE A 161 6.15 -8.58 11.27
N GLN A 162 6.40 -9.79 10.77
CA GLN A 162 5.46 -10.57 9.97
C GLN A 162 4.76 -11.61 10.85
N ALA A 163 4.11 -11.16 11.92
CA ALA A 163 3.47 -12.05 12.90
C ALA A 163 2.41 -12.93 12.21
N GLY A 164 2.50 -14.24 12.44
CA GLY A 164 1.60 -15.24 11.85
C GLY A 164 1.76 -15.50 10.35
N ALA A 165 2.85 -15.02 9.71
CA ALA A 165 3.23 -15.40 8.35
C ALA A 165 4.00 -16.73 8.37
N GLU A 166 3.72 -17.62 7.42
CA GLU A 166 4.47 -18.86 7.26
C GLU A 166 5.94 -18.58 6.90
N LEU A 167 6.86 -19.36 7.48
CA LEU A 167 8.27 -19.35 7.09
C LEU A 167 8.40 -19.55 5.58
N GLY A 168 9.03 -18.59 4.91
CA GLY A 168 9.25 -18.64 3.47
C GLY A 168 8.11 -18.10 2.60
N TRP A 169 7.15 -17.33 3.12
CA TRP A 169 6.12 -16.72 2.26
C TRP A 169 6.69 -15.87 1.10
N CYS A 170 7.87 -15.25 1.28
CA CYS A 170 8.57 -14.54 0.20
C CYS A 170 8.91 -15.44 -1.01
N SER A 171 9.07 -16.76 -0.84
CA SER A 171 9.26 -17.68 -1.97
C SER A 171 7.96 -18.07 -2.68
N LYS A 172 6.80 -17.70 -2.12
CA LYS A 172 5.46 -17.86 -2.73
C LYS A 172 4.97 -16.59 -3.44
N LEU A 173 5.80 -15.56 -3.59
CA LEU A 173 5.45 -14.36 -4.35
C LEU A 173 5.23 -14.75 -5.82
N SER A 174 3.99 -14.60 -6.30
CA SER A 174 3.66 -14.83 -7.71
C SER A 174 4.53 -13.96 -8.61
N PHE A 175 4.89 -14.48 -9.79
CA PHE A 175 5.65 -13.74 -10.82
C PHE A 175 7.11 -13.41 -10.47
N ASN A 176 7.69 -14.10 -9.48
CA ASN A 176 9.10 -13.96 -9.13
C ASN A 176 10.03 -14.95 -9.85
N ASP A 177 9.49 -15.79 -10.73
CA ASP A 177 10.22 -16.78 -11.53
C ASP A 177 9.72 -16.82 -12.98
N ALA A 178 10.52 -17.40 -13.88
CA ALA A 178 10.20 -17.47 -15.30
C ALA A 178 8.95 -18.31 -15.60
N ASN A 179 8.75 -19.43 -14.88
CA ASN A 179 7.62 -20.34 -15.11
C ASN A 179 6.27 -19.65 -14.81
N SER A 180 6.24 -18.81 -13.79
CA SER A 180 5.09 -17.97 -13.45
C SER A 180 4.70 -17.04 -14.62
N TRP A 181 5.68 -16.38 -15.24
CA TRP A 181 5.44 -15.51 -16.40
C TRP A 181 5.03 -16.29 -17.65
N GLU A 182 5.62 -17.44 -17.90
CA GLU A 182 5.21 -18.32 -19.00
C GLU A 182 3.78 -18.84 -18.82
N ALA A 183 3.41 -19.24 -17.60
CA ALA A 183 2.06 -19.69 -17.30
C ALA A 183 1.03 -18.59 -17.58
N GLU A 184 1.36 -17.35 -17.23
CA GLU A 184 0.49 -16.19 -17.47
C GLU A 184 0.42 -15.79 -18.95
N LEU A 185 1.53 -15.93 -19.70
CA LEU A 185 1.51 -15.82 -21.16
C LEU A 185 0.58 -16.85 -21.78
N ARG A 186 0.66 -18.12 -21.35
CA ARG A 186 -0.25 -19.18 -21.81
C ARG A 186 -1.70 -18.87 -21.45
N ARG A 187 -1.97 -18.37 -20.25
CA ARG A 187 -3.31 -17.93 -19.81
C ARG A 187 -3.86 -16.81 -20.70
N CYS A 188 -2.99 -15.91 -21.17
CA CYS A 188 -3.32 -14.84 -22.11
C CYS A 188 -3.31 -15.27 -23.60
N GLY A 189 -3.21 -16.57 -23.91
CA GLY A 189 -3.30 -17.10 -25.26
C GLY A 189 -1.97 -17.29 -26.00
N HIS A 190 -0.84 -16.96 -25.37
CA HIS A 190 0.49 -17.11 -25.96
C HIS A 190 1.10 -18.48 -25.61
N LYS A 191 0.98 -19.43 -26.53
CA LYS A 191 1.39 -20.84 -26.31
C LYS A 191 2.87 -21.13 -26.57
N SER A 192 3.59 -20.18 -27.18
CA SER A 192 4.99 -20.30 -27.58
C SER A 192 5.72 -19.00 -27.34
N ASP A 193 7.03 -19.08 -27.16
CA ASP A 193 7.94 -17.95 -27.01
C ASP A 193 8.26 -17.22 -28.33
N TYR A 194 7.70 -17.66 -29.46
CA TYR A 194 7.94 -17.07 -30.80
C TYR A 194 7.58 -15.58 -30.91
N TYR A 195 6.57 -15.11 -30.17
CA TYR A 195 6.09 -13.72 -30.27
C TYR A 195 6.43 -12.91 -29.02
N TRP A 196 6.44 -13.55 -27.85
CA TRP A 196 6.71 -12.94 -26.56
C TRP A 196 7.69 -13.82 -25.78
N ARG A 197 8.73 -13.21 -25.22
CA ARG A 197 9.80 -13.93 -24.52
C ARG A 197 9.94 -13.43 -23.09
N VAL A 198 10.04 -14.36 -22.15
CA VAL A 198 10.43 -14.07 -20.77
C VAL A 198 11.93 -13.80 -20.73
N CYS A 199 12.31 -12.65 -20.18
CA CYS A 199 13.70 -12.23 -19.99
C CYS A 199 14.02 -12.17 -18.50
N SER A 200 15.29 -12.47 -18.17
CA SER A 200 15.86 -12.29 -16.84
C SER A 200 16.71 -11.02 -16.81
N GLN A 201 16.68 -10.28 -15.69
CA GLN A 201 17.60 -9.16 -15.47
C GLN A 201 19.06 -9.59 -15.32
N ILE A 202 19.32 -10.85 -14.96
CA ILE A 202 20.65 -11.40 -14.77
C ILE A 202 20.85 -12.51 -15.81
N PRO A 203 21.09 -12.16 -17.09
CA PRO A 203 21.54 -13.15 -18.05
C PRO A 203 22.93 -13.63 -17.63
N HIS A 204 23.06 -14.93 -17.37
CA HIS A 204 24.34 -15.61 -17.12
C HIS A 204 25.21 -15.05 -15.98
N GLY A 205 24.60 -14.50 -14.92
CA GLY A 205 25.34 -14.03 -13.73
C GLY A 205 25.89 -12.60 -13.83
N ALA A 206 25.56 -11.84 -14.88
CA ALA A 206 25.91 -10.43 -15.02
C ALA A 206 25.13 -9.51 -14.05
N ARG A 207 25.62 -8.27 -13.87
CA ARG A 207 24.94 -7.27 -13.03
C ARG A 207 23.55 -6.92 -13.59
N GLN A 208 22.59 -6.70 -12.70
CA GLN A 208 21.27 -6.17 -13.06
C GLN A 208 21.41 -4.88 -13.88
N PHE A 209 20.75 -4.82 -15.03
CA PHE A 209 20.82 -3.63 -15.90
C PHE A 209 19.64 -2.66 -15.72
N VAL A 210 18.53 -3.07 -15.06
CA VAL A 210 17.40 -2.18 -14.72
C VAL A 210 16.98 -2.38 -13.26
N HIS A 211 17.39 -1.47 -12.38
CA HIS A 211 17.17 -1.64 -10.93
C HIS A 211 15.70 -1.59 -10.49
N SER A 212 14.80 -1.02 -11.31
CA SER A 212 13.39 -0.79 -10.96
C SER A 212 12.40 -1.76 -11.60
N TYR A 213 12.89 -2.79 -12.30
CA TYR A 213 12.08 -3.84 -12.89
C TYR A 213 12.00 -5.08 -11.99
N PRO A 214 10.99 -5.95 -12.20
CA PRO A 214 11.01 -7.29 -11.63
C PRO A 214 12.16 -8.12 -12.22
N MET A 215 12.60 -9.12 -11.46
CA MET A 215 13.70 -10.04 -11.85
C MET A 215 13.45 -10.69 -13.22
N TYR A 216 12.19 -11.03 -13.49
CA TYR A 216 11.72 -11.54 -14.78
C TYR A 216 10.68 -10.60 -15.36
N PHE A 217 10.74 -10.37 -16.67
CA PHE A 217 9.82 -9.51 -17.40
C PHE A 217 9.63 -10.04 -18.83
N VAL A 218 8.60 -9.56 -19.52
CA VAL A 218 8.25 -10.05 -20.85
C VAL A 218 8.35 -8.94 -21.90
N VAL A 219 8.93 -9.28 -23.04
CA VAL A 219 9.10 -8.40 -24.22
C VAL A 219 8.74 -9.14 -25.50
N PRO A 220 8.47 -8.45 -26.62
CA PRO A 220 8.40 -9.10 -27.92
C PRO A 220 9.67 -9.90 -28.23
N ALA A 221 9.53 -11.12 -28.74
CA ALA A 221 10.65 -12.04 -28.95
C ALA A 221 11.73 -11.50 -29.90
N ASP A 222 11.33 -10.66 -30.86
CA ASP A 222 12.20 -9.96 -31.80
C ASP A 222 13.13 -8.92 -31.15
N ILE A 223 12.88 -8.54 -29.90
CA ILE A 223 13.78 -7.67 -29.13
C ILE A 223 14.88 -8.54 -28.50
N VAL A 224 16.09 -8.40 -29.04
CA VAL A 224 17.26 -9.18 -28.59
C VAL A 224 17.99 -8.46 -27.45
N GLN A 225 18.90 -9.18 -26.77
CA GLN A 225 19.63 -8.65 -25.62
C GLN A 225 20.39 -7.34 -25.92
N TYR A 226 20.94 -7.20 -27.13
CA TYR A 226 21.60 -5.97 -27.58
C TYR A 226 20.66 -4.77 -27.61
N ASP A 227 19.41 -4.97 -28.04
CA ASP A 227 18.40 -3.91 -28.04
C ASP A 227 18.02 -3.51 -26.62
N LEU A 228 17.88 -4.48 -25.71
CA LEU A 228 17.54 -4.23 -24.31
C LEU A 228 18.59 -3.35 -23.61
N GLY A 229 19.87 -3.57 -23.92
CA GLY A 229 20.97 -2.74 -23.40
C GLY A 229 20.83 -1.29 -23.83
N ARG A 230 20.63 -1.05 -25.14
CA ARG A 230 20.40 0.30 -25.67
C ARG A 230 19.12 0.91 -25.10
N MET A 231 18.00 0.19 -25.13
CA MET A 231 16.73 0.67 -24.58
C MET A 231 16.83 1.04 -23.09
N ALA A 232 17.67 0.37 -22.30
CA ALA A 232 17.91 0.73 -20.91
C ALA A 232 18.67 2.07 -20.75
N GLU A 233 19.50 2.45 -21.71
CA GLU A 233 20.23 3.73 -21.69
C GLU A 233 19.36 4.92 -22.11
N HIS A 234 18.36 4.69 -22.97
CA HIS A 234 17.54 5.76 -23.56
C HIS A 234 16.19 5.98 -22.85
N TRP A 235 15.77 5.09 -21.96
CA TRP A 235 14.55 5.26 -21.17
C TRP A 235 14.85 5.77 -19.78
N GLN A 236 14.02 6.67 -19.27
CA GLN A 236 14.16 7.18 -17.90
C GLN A 236 14.11 6.02 -16.90
N LEU A 237 15.09 5.99 -15.99
CA LEU A 237 15.29 4.92 -15.02
C LEU A 237 15.45 3.52 -15.66
N SER A 238 15.84 3.49 -16.94
CA SER A 238 16.01 2.29 -17.74
C SER A 238 14.73 1.48 -17.96
N ARG A 239 13.56 2.13 -17.90
CA ARG A 239 12.24 1.47 -17.97
C ARG A 239 11.61 1.54 -19.37
N PHE A 240 12.16 0.75 -20.27
CA PHE A 240 11.60 0.57 -21.61
C PHE A 240 10.18 -0.05 -21.63
N PRO A 241 9.56 -0.31 -22.79
CA PRO A 241 8.24 -0.94 -22.79
C PRO A 241 8.32 -2.44 -22.47
N VAL A 242 7.61 -2.87 -21.43
CA VAL A 242 7.42 -4.29 -21.08
C VAL A 242 5.95 -4.68 -21.10
N TRP A 243 5.71 -5.94 -21.42
CA TRP A 243 4.39 -6.54 -21.46
C TRP A 243 3.75 -6.58 -20.07
N VAL A 244 2.45 -6.30 -20.03
CA VAL A 244 1.62 -6.36 -18.81
C VAL A 244 0.51 -7.38 -18.97
N TRP A 245 -0.16 -7.37 -20.12
CA TRP A 245 -1.35 -8.18 -20.37
C TRP A 245 -1.60 -8.34 -21.88
N SER A 246 -2.26 -9.42 -22.27
CA SER A 246 -2.81 -9.58 -23.62
C SER A 246 -4.23 -10.12 -23.57
N SER A 247 -5.05 -9.68 -24.52
CA SER A 247 -6.34 -10.29 -24.81
C SER A 247 -6.14 -11.54 -25.66
N LEU A 248 -7.06 -12.50 -25.51
CA LEU A 248 -7.20 -13.62 -26.45
C LEU A 248 -7.53 -13.15 -27.88
N SER A 249 -8.06 -11.94 -28.04
CA SER A 249 -8.33 -11.30 -29.34
C SER A 249 -7.09 -10.77 -30.05
N GLY A 250 -5.90 -10.87 -29.44
CA GLY A 250 -4.65 -10.47 -30.09
C GLY A 250 -4.24 -9.01 -29.90
N VAL A 251 -4.72 -8.33 -28.84
CA VAL A 251 -4.18 -7.03 -28.42
C VAL A 251 -3.34 -7.16 -27.15
N SER A 252 -2.39 -6.25 -26.96
CA SER A 252 -1.52 -6.26 -25.77
C SER A 252 -1.40 -4.88 -25.13
N LEU A 253 -1.30 -4.89 -23.80
CA LEU A 253 -0.97 -3.72 -23.00
C LEU A 253 0.49 -3.80 -22.56
N LEU A 254 1.23 -2.73 -22.81
CA LEU A 254 2.59 -2.54 -22.36
C LEU A 254 2.69 -1.27 -21.50
N ARG A 255 3.70 -1.23 -20.65
CA ARG A 255 4.01 -0.07 -19.81
C ARG A 255 5.47 0.33 -19.92
N SER A 256 5.75 1.62 -19.83
CA SER A 256 7.10 2.19 -19.92
C SER A 256 7.23 3.48 -19.12
N SER A 257 8.44 3.96 -18.88
CA SER A 257 8.70 5.37 -18.55
C SER A 257 8.73 6.23 -19.82
N ASN A 258 8.92 7.53 -19.64
CA ASN A 258 9.29 8.39 -20.75
C ASN A 258 10.70 8.00 -21.26
N PHE A 259 10.94 8.21 -22.55
CA PHE A 259 12.27 8.07 -23.14
C PHE A 259 12.90 9.44 -23.36
N ASP A 260 14.22 9.50 -23.32
CA ASP A 260 14.96 10.72 -23.54
C ASP A 260 14.87 11.14 -25.00
N VAL A 261 14.69 12.44 -25.23
CA VAL A 261 14.66 12.99 -26.59
C VAL A 261 16.10 13.13 -27.07
N ASN A 262 16.68 12.04 -27.55
CA ASN A 262 17.95 12.01 -28.27
C ASN A 262 17.77 11.39 -29.67
N TRP A 263 18.83 11.37 -30.48
CA TRP A 263 18.75 10.97 -31.90
C TRP A 263 18.39 9.48 -32.10
N GLU A 264 18.66 8.65 -31.10
CA GLU A 264 18.57 7.19 -31.17
C GLU A 264 17.27 6.63 -30.58
N ALA A 265 16.75 7.27 -29.53
CA ALA A 265 15.52 6.84 -28.86
C ALA A 265 14.28 6.73 -29.78
N PRO A 266 14.05 7.64 -30.76
CA PRO A 266 12.95 7.49 -31.72
C PRO A 266 13.05 6.19 -32.53
N GLN A 267 14.26 5.84 -32.99
CA GLN A 267 14.48 4.63 -33.79
C GLN A 267 14.21 3.37 -32.95
N LEU A 268 14.66 3.36 -31.70
CA LEU A 268 14.37 2.27 -30.76
C LEU A 268 12.87 2.18 -30.47
N ASN A 269 12.19 3.31 -30.30
CA ASN A 269 10.75 3.35 -30.03
C ASN A 269 9.93 2.85 -31.22
N ASP A 270 10.33 3.17 -32.45
CA ASP A 270 9.70 2.67 -33.67
C ASP A 270 9.94 1.16 -33.85
N LYS A 271 11.15 0.70 -33.56
CA LYS A 271 11.46 -0.74 -33.52
C LYS A 271 10.58 -1.47 -32.51
N VAL A 272 10.41 -0.94 -31.29
CA VAL A 272 9.52 -1.53 -30.28
C VAL A 272 8.08 -1.58 -30.79
N ALA A 273 7.57 -0.48 -31.36
CA ALA A 273 6.21 -0.43 -31.89
C ALA A 273 5.98 -1.49 -32.98
N GLU A 274 6.96 -1.67 -33.88
CA GLU A 274 6.90 -2.68 -34.93
C GLU A 274 6.98 -4.11 -34.39
N CYS A 275 7.85 -4.38 -33.41
CA CYS A 275 7.93 -5.67 -32.76
C CYS A 275 6.62 -6.01 -32.03
N VAL A 276 5.99 -5.06 -31.34
CA VAL A 276 4.67 -5.24 -30.72
C VAL A 276 3.60 -5.52 -31.77
N ARG A 277 3.60 -4.77 -32.87
CA ARG A 277 2.67 -4.98 -33.99
C ARG A 277 2.76 -6.40 -34.55
N ARG A 278 3.98 -6.89 -34.81
CA ARG A 278 4.22 -8.26 -35.28
C ARG A 278 3.83 -9.31 -34.25
N ALA A 279 4.20 -9.12 -32.99
CA ALA A 279 3.86 -10.05 -31.90
C ALA A 279 2.34 -10.18 -31.66
N THR A 280 1.59 -9.13 -31.98
CA THR A 280 0.12 -9.10 -31.89
C THR A 280 -0.60 -9.37 -33.21
N LYS A 281 0.14 -9.59 -34.30
CA LYS A 281 -0.39 -9.77 -35.67
C LYS A 281 -1.33 -8.62 -36.08
N SER A 282 -1.09 -7.43 -35.55
CA SER A 282 -1.88 -6.23 -35.84
C SER A 282 -1.47 -5.61 -37.18
N ALA A 283 -2.44 -4.99 -37.87
CA ALA A 283 -2.15 -4.18 -39.05
C ALA A 283 -1.47 -2.85 -38.69
N GLU A 284 -1.85 -2.27 -37.55
CA GLU A 284 -1.36 -0.96 -37.09
C GLU A 284 -0.44 -1.09 -35.87
N PRO A 285 0.55 -0.17 -35.72
CA PRO A 285 1.38 -0.11 -34.52
C PRO A 285 0.55 0.20 -33.26
N PRO A 286 1.05 -0.15 -32.07
CA PRO A 286 0.36 0.13 -30.83
C PRO A 286 0.12 1.63 -30.65
N HIS A 287 -1.03 1.98 -30.06
CA HIS A 287 -1.31 3.34 -29.63
C HIS A 287 -0.42 3.71 -28.44
N LYS A 288 0.26 4.86 -28.52
CA LYS A 288 1.14 5.37 -27.46
C LYS A 288 0.33 6.34 -26.61
N LEU A 289 0.01 5.94 -25.38
CA LEU A 289 -0.78 6.72 -24.44
C LEU A 289 0.13 7.38 -23.39
N SER A 290 0.26 8.71 -23.49
CA SER A 290 1.07 9.51 -22.56
C SER A 290 0.26 9.83 -21.31
N LEU A 291 0.82 9.51 -20.15
CA LEU A 291 0.35 10.07 -18.89
C LEU A 291 0.88 11.50 -18.72
N SER A 292 0.15 12.30 -17.95
CA SER A 292 0.49 13.69 -17.66
C SER A 292 1.65 13.76 -16.67
N ASP A 293 2.67 14.53 -17.02
CA ASP A 293 3.83 14.78 -16.15
C ASP A 293 3.49 15.62 -14.92
N GLU A 294 2.30 16.22 -14.86
CA GLU A 294 1.83 16.88 -13.64
C GLU A 294 1.52 15.89 -12.52
N ILE A 295 1.26 14.62 -12.86
CA ILE A 295 0.88 13.58 -11.90
C ILE A 295 2.14 12.96 -11.32
N THR A 296 2.71 13.67 -10.34
CA THR A 296 3.94 13.23 -9.66
C THR A 296 3.62 12.51 -8.35
N PRO A 297 4.50 11.61 -7.87
CA PRO A 297 4.38 11.00 -6.54
C PRO A 297 4.23 12.04 -5.42
N THR A 298 4.91 13.17 -5.53
CA THR A 298 4.79 14.30 -4.60
C THR A 298 3.38 14.90 -4.62
N LYS A 299 2.79 15.14 -5.80
CA LYS A 299 1.41 15.65 -5.92
C LYS A 299 0.39 14.66 -5.35
N ILE A 300 0.58 13.36 -5.60
CA ILE A 300 -0.26 12.29 -5.02
C ILE A 300 -0.14 12.29 -3.49
N ALA A 301 1.08 12.29 -2.95
CA ALA A 301 1.33 12.28 -1.51
C ALA A 301 0.75 13.52 -0.80
N LEU A 302 0.91 14.72 -1.39
CA LEU A 302 0.34 15.95 -0.87
C LEU A 302 -1.20 15.95 -0.91
N SER A 303 -1.79 15.45 -1.99
CA SER A 303 -3.26 15.38 -2.13
C SER A 303 -3.86 14.37 -1.15
N TYR A 304 -3.21 13.22 -0.99
CA TYR A 304 -3.56 12.23 0.03
C TYR A 304 -3.42 12.80 1.44
N ASP A 305 -2.33 13.51 1.76
CA ASP A 305 -2.15 14.08 3.10
C ASP A 305 -3.21 15.15 3.40
N ARG A 306 -3.59 15.98 2.43
CA ARG A 306 -4.72 16.92 2.57
C ARG A 306 -6.03 16.21 2.83
N LEU A 307 -6.33 15.16 2.06
CA LEU A 307 -7.51 14.30 2.28
C LEU A 307 -7.50 13.70 3.69
N ARG A 308 -6.38 13.09 4.07
CA ARG A 308 -6.20 12.45 5.37
C ARG A 308 -6.44 13.45 6.50
N ARG A 309 -5.85 14.65 6.45
CA ARG A 309 -6.09 15.70 7.46
C ARG A 309 -7.54 16.14 7.52
N LEU A 310 -8.23 16.24 6.37
CA LEU A 310 -9.64 16.59 6.28
C LEU A 310 -10.55 15.50 6.88
N CYS A 311 -10.21 14.23 6.68
CA CYS A 311 -11.00 13.09 7.15
C CYS A 311 -10.63 12.64 8.58
N SER A 312 -9.42 12.92 9.06
CA SER A 312 -9.02 12.68 10.45
C SER A 312 -9.66 13.70 11.36
N VAL A 313 -10.90 13.40 11.77
CA VAL A 313 -11.69 14.20 12.68
C VAL A 313 -11.50 13.69 14.11
N ASP A 314 -11.25 14.59 15.06
CA ASP A 314 -11.00 14.24 16.46
C ASP A 314 -12.16 14.55 17.43
N SER A 315 -13.26 15.11 16.91
CA SER A 315 -14.42 15.55 17.69
C SER A 315 -15.63 15.83 16.80
N TYR A 316 -16.84 15.71 17.37
CA TYR A 316 -18.08 16.00 16.64
C TYR A 316 -18.16 17.47 16.19
N GLU A 317 -17.67 18.41 17.00
CA GLU A 317 -17.66 19.84 16.65
C GLU A 317 -16.76 20.11 15.45
N GLN A 318 -15.61 19.43 15.36
CA GLN A 318 -14.74 19.52 14.20
C GLN A 318 -15.39 18.90 12.95
N PHE A 319 -16.12 17.79 13.11
CA PHE A 319 -16.93 17.21 12.04
C PHE A 319 -17.95 18.24 11.52
N ALA A 320 -18.83 18.73 12.40
CA ALA A 320 -19.90 19.66 12.05
C ALA A 320 -19.38 20.98 11.44
N SER A 321 -18.20 21.44 11.87
CA SER A 321 -17.54 22.60 11.27
C SER A 321 -17.04 22.34 9.84
N ARG A 322 -16.45 21.16 9.59
CA ARG A 322 -15.98 20.76 8.26
C ARG A 322 -17.13 20.50 7.28
N ASP A 323 -18.24 19.98 7.79
CA ASP A 323 -19.42 19.58 7.00
C ASP A 323 -20.05 20.75 6.24
N LYS A 324 -20.10 21.94 6.86
CA LYS A 324 -20.66 23.17 6.27
C LYS A 324 -20.12 23.52 4.89
N ASP A 325 -18.84 23.26 4.65
CA ASP A 325 -18.17 23.52 3.36
C ASP A 325 -17.54 22.24 2.78
N TRP A 326 -18.10 21.07 3.10
CA TRP A 326 -17.49 19.77 2.78
C TRP A 326 -17.06 19.66 1.32
N LEU A 327 -17.97 20.00 0.39
CA LEU A 327 -17.74 19.89 -1.06
C LEU A 327 -16.57 20.77 -1.52
N ALA A 328 -16.47 22.00 -0.99
CA ALA A 328 -15.34 22.85 -1.27
C ALA A 328 -14.05 22.23 -0.70
N ARG A 329 -14.05 21.81 0.56
CA ARG A 329 -12.86 21.27 1.24
C ARG A 329 -12.33 20.01 0.55
N ILE A 330 -13.19 19.07 0.19
CA ILE A 330 -12.80 17.83 -0.50
C ILE A 330 -12.22 18.15 -1.88
N ASN A 331 -12.83 19.08 -2.63
CA ASN A 331 -12.34 19.51 -3.93
C ASN A 331 -10.93 20.14 -3.83
N HIS A 332 -10.65 20.94 -2.80
CA HIS A 332 -9.34 21.56 -2.57
C HIS A 332 -8.24 20.54 -2.18
N THR A 333 -8.60 19.31 -1.79
CA THR A 333 -7.57 18.28 -1.54
C THR A 333 -6.82 17.90 -2.81
N GLY A 334 -7.46 18.00 -3.99
CA GLY A 334 -6.90 17.51 -5.25
C GLY A 334 -7.09 16.00 -5.47
N TRP A 335 -7.58 15.26 -4.47
CA TRP A 335 -7.61 13.79 -4.52
C TRP A 335 -8.59 13.27 -5.57
N LEU A 336 -9.80 13.82 -5.63
CA LEU A 336 -10.82 13.35 -6.58
C LEU A 336 -10.44 13.66 -8.04
N GLN A 337 -9.73 14.76 -8.28
CA GLN A 337 -9.20 15.11 -9.60
C GLN A 337 -8.13 14.11 -10.04
N LEU A 338 -7.24 13.70 -9.12
CA LEU A 338 -6.26 12.64 -9.40
C LEU A 338 -6.94 11.30 -9.70
N VAL A 339 -7.93 10.91 -8.91
CA VAL A 339 -8.70 9.67 -9.14
C VAL A 339 -9.42 9.72 -10.49
N SER A 340 -10.10 10.83 -10.79
CA SER A 340 -10.79 11.04 -12.06
C SER A 340 -9.83 10.94 -13.25
N TYR A 341 -8.64 11.53 -13.13
CA TYR A 341 -7.61 11.45 -14.15
C TYR A 341 -7.17 10.00 -14.39
N CYS A 342 -6.83 9.26 -13.32
CA CYS A 342 -6.40 7.87 -13.42
C CYS A 342 -7.47 6.98 -14.06
N LEU A 343 -8.74 7.17 -13.68
CA LEU A 343 -9.87 6.44 -14.28
C LEU A 343 -10.09 6.80 -15.75
N SER A 344 -9.92 8.07 -16.12
CA SER A 344 -10.05 8.51 -17.51
C SER A 344 -8.95 7.92 -18.40
N ALA A 345 -7.69 7.94 -17.94
CA ALA A 345 -6.57 7.34 -18.67
C ALA A 345 -6.72 5.80 -18.80
N ALA A 346 -7.21 5.14 -17.75
CA ALA A 346 -7.52 3.71 -17.81
C ALA A 346 -8.66 3.42 -18.80
N GLY A 347 -9.72 4.23 -18.79
CA GLY A 347 -10.83 4.13 -19.73
C GLY A 347 -10.40 4.31 -21.18
N GLU A 348 -9.53 5.28 -21.46
CA GLU A 348 -8.96 5.50 -22.78
C GLU A 348 -8.12 4.29 -23.25
N ALA A 349 -7.25 3.76 -22.38
CA ALA A 349 -6.49 2.55 -22.71
C ALA A 349 -7.39 1.36 -23.03
N VAL A 350 -8.47 1.17 -22.26
CA VAL A 350 -9.46 0.11 -22.51
C VAL A 350 -10.21 0.33 -23.83
N ASP A 351 -10.60 1.56 -24.17
CA ASP A 351 -11.25 1.89 -25.45
C ASP A 351 -10.37 1.47 -26.65
N TRP A 352 -9.07 1.79 -26.59
CA TRP A 352 -8.11 1.38 -27.63
C TRP A 352 -7.99 -0.13 -27.74
N LEU A 353 -7.90 -0.84 -26.62
CA LEU A 353 -7.75 -2.30 -26.60
C LEU A 353 -9.01 -3.01 -27.09
N THR A 354 -10.20 -2.55 -26.69
CA THR A 354 -11.46 -3.28 -26.87
C THR A 354 -12.24 -2.83 -28.11
N ASN A 355 -12.53 -1.54 -28.22
CA ASN A 355 -13.38 -1.00 -29.28
C ASN A 355 -12.59 -0.77 -30.58
N ARG A 356 -11.31 -0.40 -30.46
CA ARG A 356 -10.44 -0.11 -31.61
C ARG A 356 -9.53 -1.28 -32.01
N GLY A 357 -9.46 -2.32 -31.17
CA GLY A 357 -8.66 -3.52 -31.44
C GLY A 357 -7.15 -3.24 -31.59
N ARG A 358 -6.62 -2.25 -30.88
CA ARG A 358 -5.21 -1.85 -30.96
C ARG A 358 -4.50 -2.03 -29.62
N SER A 359 -3.30 -2.60 -29.70
CA SER A 359 -2.38 -2.67 -28.57
C SER A 359 -2.04 -1.28 -28.06
N VAL A 360 -1.74 -1.14 -26.77
CA VAL A 360 -1.44 0.15 -26.12
C VAL A 360 -0.11 0.07 -25.40
N ILE A 361 0.72 1.11 -25.57
CA ILE A 361 1.89 1.37 -24.72
C ILE A 361 1.55 2.57 -23.85
N ILE A 362 1.32 2.37 -22.56
CA ILE A 362 1.15 3.45 -21.59
C ILE A 362 2.52 3.87 -21.07
N TYR A 363 2.80 5.17 -21.09
CA TYR A 363 4.09 5.70 -20.62
C TYR A 363 3.92 6.99 -19.82
N GLY A 364 4.86 7.26 -18.90
CA GLY A 364 4.82 8.45 -18.06
C GLY A 364 5.85 8.44 -16.93
N THR A 365 6.07 9.61 -16.32
CA THR A 365 6.97 9.81 -15.17
C THR A 365 6.52 9.07 -13.90
N CYS A 366 5.22 8.81 -13.75
CA CYS A 366 4.65 8.10 -12.59
C CYS A 366 4.98 6.59 -12.56
N PHE A 367 5.45 6.04 -13.70
CA PHE A 367 6.30 4.85 -13.85
C PHE A 367 7.18 4.53 -12.63
N SER A 368 7.92 5.53 -12.20
CA SER A 368 9.15 5.42 -11.40
C SER A 368 9.05 4.65 -10.08
N PHE A 369 7.85 4.52 -9.48
CA PHE A 369 7.70 4.00 -8.10
C PHE A 369 6.86 2.74 -7.95
N LEU A 370 6.10 2.32 -8.95
CA LEU A 370 5.18 1.18 -8.81
C LEU A 370 5.87 -0.19 -8.58
N PHE A 371 7.20 -0.26 -8.61
CA PHE A 371 7.96 -1.52 -8.54
C PHE A 371 9.21 -1.45 -7.65
N THR A 372 9.45 -0.36 -6.91
CA THR A 372 10.75 -0.23 -6.24
C THR A 372 10.89 -1.04 -4.96
N TYR A 373 9.81 -1.57 -4.36
CA TYR A 373 9.93 -2.53 -3.25
C TYR A 373 8.70 -3.47 -3.22
N PRO A 374 8.88 -4.78 -2.96
CA PRO A 374 7.80 -5.60 -2.48
C PRO A 374 7.38 -5.05 -1.11
N ILE A 375 6.10 -4.68 -0.99
CA ILE A 375 5.47 -4.30 0.29
C ILE A 375 5.39 -5.54 1.18
#